data_AF-A0A954IS20-F1
#
_entry.id   AF-A0A954IS20-F1
#
_cell.length_a   1.000
_cell.length_b   1.000
_cell.length_c   1.000
_cell.angle_alpha   90.00
_cell.angle_beta   90.00
_cell.angle_gamma   90.00
#
_symmetry.space_group_name_H-M   'P 1'
#
loop_
_entity.id
_entity.type
_entity.pdbx_description
1 polymer ?
#
loop_
_entity_poly.entity_id
_entity_poly.type
_entity_poly.pdbx_seq_one_letter_code
_entity_poly.pdbx_strand_id
1 'polypeptide(L)' 'MKPTDQLEDTKPKDEHLFHHYVGNDIPWYVRLIWILFWVFAVYYALRYALPMIQKELVTPP' A
#
# COMPACT_ATOMS: atom_id res chain seq x y z
N MET A 1 -1.09 -53.07 -23.66
CA MET A 1 -2.22 -52.60 -22.84
C MET A 1 -1.79 -51.28 -22.20
N LYS A 2 -2.69 -50.31 -22.16
CA LYS A 2 -2.51 -48.84 -22.09
C LYS A 2 -1.67 -48.36 -20.89
N PRO A 3 -0.87 -47.27 -21.01
CA PRO A 3 -0.19 -46.69 -19.86
C PRO A 3 -1.26 -46.18 -18.90
N THR A 4 -1.25 -46.71 -17.68
CA THR A 4 -2.13 -46.28 -16.59
C THR A 4 -1.70 -44.88 -16.17
N ASP A 5 -2.60 -43.92 -16.41
CA ASP A 5 -2.61 -42.58 -15.82
C ASP A 5 -2.05 -42.62 -14.40
N GLN A 6 -0.87 -42.05 -14.22
CA GLN A 6 -0.46 -41.57 -12.90
C GLN A 6 -1.35 -40.36 -12.62
N LEU A 7 -2.53 -40.62 -12.06
CA LEU A 7 -3.24 -39.62 -11.29
C LEU A 7 -2.33 -39.35 -10.10
N GLU A 8 -1.43 -38.38 -10.27
CA GLU A 8 -0.73 -37.76 -9.16
C GLU A 8 -1.80 -37.29 -8.21
N ASP A 9 -1.94 -38.02 -7.11
CA ASP A 9 -2.75 -37.66 -5.96
C ASP A 9 -2.06 -36.46 -5.32
N THR A 10 -2.19 -35.29 -5.98
CA THR A 10 -1.76 -34.01 -5.45
C THR A 10 -2.61 -33.78 -4.23
N LYS A 11 -2.08 -34.17 -3.08
CA LYS A 11 -2.79 -34.06 -1.80
C LYS A 11 -3.24 -32.60 -1.66
N PRO A 12 -4.43 -32.32 -1.12
CA PRO A 12 -4.87 -30.95 -0.80
C PRO A 12 -3.90 -30.19 0.13
N LYS A 13 -2.93 -30.90 0.72
CA LYS A 13 -1.83 -30.36 1.52
C LYS A 13 -0.75 -29.68 0.66
N ASP A 14 -0.58 -30.10 -0.58
CA ASP A 14 0.46 -29.62 -1.48
C ASP A 14 0.03 -28.37 -2.27
N GLU A 15 -1.28 -28.15 -2.47
CA GLU A 15 -1.80 -26.90 -3.06
C GLU A 15 -1.58 -25.67 -2.17
N HIS A 16 -1.39 -25.86 -0.86
CA HIS A 16 -1.11 -24.74 0.06
C HIS A 16 0.35 -24.26 0.01
N LEU A 17 1.25 -25.01 -0.63
CA LEU A 17 2.69 -24.70 -0.69
C LEU A 17 3.03 -23.70 -1.81
N PHE A 18 2.19 -23.59 -2.85
CA PHE A 18 2.43 -22.72 -4.00
C PHE A 18 1.79 -21.34 -3.90
N HIS A 19 1.24 -20.98 -2.74
CA HIS A 19 0.92 -19.59 -2.46
C HIS A 19 2.22 -18.85 -2.12
N HIS A 20 3.02 -18.54 -3.14
CA HIS A 20 4.02 -17.49 -3.08
C HIS A 20 3.29 -16.16 -2.86
N TYR A 21 2.86 -15.92 -1.63
CA TYR A 21 2.42 -14.62 -1.18
C TYR A 21 3.63 -13.68 -1.26
N VAL A 22 3.80 -13.06 -2.43
CA VAL A 22 4.49 -11.76 -2.59
C VAL A 22 3.61 -10.68 -1.94
N GLY A 23 3.23 -10.88 -0.68
CA GLY A 23 2.21 -10.12 0.02
C GLY A 23 2.73 -8.91 0.78
N ASN A 24 4.06 -8.75 0.89
CA ASN A 24 4.66 -7.68 1.70
C ASN A 24 5.76 -6.87 1.01
N ASP A 25 6.04 -7.13 -0.27
CA ASP A 25 7.02 -6.30 -0.98
C ASP A 25 6.36 -5.02 -1.49
N ILE A 26 6.15 -4.08 -0.55
CA ILE A 26 5.62 -2.75 -0.87
C ILE A 26 6.60 -2.12 -1.86
N PRO A 27 6.19 -1.89 -3.12
CA PRO A 27 7.11 -1.40 -4.12
C PRO A 27 7.73 -0.08 -3.67
N TRP A 28 9.05 0.04 -3.82
CA TRP A 28 9.82 1.18 -3.30
C TRP A 28 9.28 2.54 -3.79
N TYR A 29 8.72 2.59 -5.00
CA TYR A 29 8.13 3.81 -5.57
C TYR A 29 6.87 4.26 -4.82
N VAL A 30 6.08 3.33 -4.26
CA VAL A 30 4.91 3.67 -3.42
C VAL A 30 5.40 4.37 -2.15
N ARG A 31 6.48 3.86 -1.54
CA ARG A 31 7.10 4.48 -0.37
C ARG A 31 7.62 5.89 -0.69
N LEU A 32 8.24 6.07 -1.86
CA LEU A 32 8.74 7.37 -2.32
C LEU A 32 7.57 8.37 -2.50
N ILE A 33 6.52 7.97 -3.21
CA ILE A 33 5.31 8.80 -3.40
C ILE A 33 4.68 9.15 -2.06
N TRP A 34 4.64 8.20 -1.12
CA TRP A 34 4.10 8.42 0.21
C TRP A 34 4.89 9.46 1.01
N ILE A 35 6.22 9.39 0.97
CA ILE A 35 7.08 10.39 1.62
C ILE A 35 6.88 11.76 0.98
N LEU A 36 6.85 11.85 -0.36
CA LEU A 36 6.60 13.11 -1.08
C LEU A 36 5.24 13.71 -0.73
N PHE A 37 4.19 12.88 -0.64
CA PHE A 37 2.86 13.30 -0.23
C PHE A 37 2.90 13.98 1.15
N TRP A 38 3.55 13.38 2.13
CA TRP A 38 3.65 13.94 3.48
C TRP A 38 4.47 15.22 3.53
N VAL A 39 5.60 15.29 2.80
CA VAL A 39 6.40 16.52 2.70
C VAL A 39 5.57 17.66 2.13
N PHE A 40 4.81 17.39 1.07
CA PHE A 40 3.95 18.40 0.44
C PHE A 40 2.79 18.81 1.36
N ALA A 41 2.16 17.85 2.03
CA ALA A 41 1.07 18.10 2.98
C ALA A 41 1.53 19.01 4.13
N VAL A 42 2.69 18.72 4.72
CA VAL A 42 3.27 19.55 5.80
C VAL A 42 3.63 20.94 5.27
N TYR A 43 4.30 21.03 4.12
CA TYR A 43 4.63 22.32 3.51
C TYR A 43 3.38 23.19 3.27
N TYR A 44 2.34 22.60 2.67
CA TYR A 44 1.08 23.28 2.39
C TYR A 44 0.37 23.72 3.68
N ALA A 45 0.32 22.85 4.68
CA ALA A 45 -0.29 23.15 5.97
C ALA A 45 0.38 24.35 6.65
N LEU A 46 1.71 24.40 6.67
CA LEU A 46 2.47 25.50 7.24
C LEU A 46 2.28 26.80 6.44
N ARG A 47 2.29 26.72 5.11
CA ARG A 47 2.27 27.89 4.23
C ARG A 47 0.89 28.53 4.09
N TYR A 48 -0.17 27.73 4.13
CA TYR A 48 -1.53 28.15 3.79
C TYR A 48 -2.56 27.83 4.87
N ALA A 49 -2.56 26.62 5.45
CA ALA A 49 -3.60 26.23 6.41
C ALA A 49 -3.46 26.97 7.76
N LEU A 50 -2.25 27.06 8.32
CA LEU A 50 -2.01 27.81 9.56
C LEU A 50 -2.40 29.30 9.47
N PRO A 51 -1.95 30.09 8.48
CA PRO A 51 -2.34 31.49 8.38
C PRO A 51 -3.82 31.68 8.10
N MET A 52 -4.47 30.76 7.38
CA MET A 52 -5.93 30.78 7.18
C MET A 52 -6.67 30.65 8.50
N ILE A 53 -6.31 29.66 9.33
CA ILE A 53 -6.93 29.46 10.65
C ILE A 53 -6.72 30.69 11.55
N GLN A 54 -5.52 31.27 11.54
CA GLN A 54 -5.25 32.50 12.28
C GLN A 54 -6.14 33.66 11.84
N LYS A 55 -6.40 33.80 10.53
CA LYS A 55 -7.25 34.86 9.98
C LYS A 55 -8.70 34.74 10.46
N GLU A 56 -9.25 33.54 10.50
CA GLU A 56 -10.61 33.30 10.98
C GLU A 56 -10.77 33.60 12.49
N LEU A 57 -9.73 33.34 13.29
CA LEU A 57 -9.75 33.58 14.74
C LEU A 57 -9.54 35.06 15.11
N VAL A 58 -8.71 35.79 14.37
CA VAL A 58 -8.36 37.19 14.69
C VAL A 58 -9.36 38.19 14.11
N THR A 59 -10.00 37.87 12.98
CA THR A 59 -11.03 38.69 12.37
C THR A 59 -12.33 37.89 12.22
N PRO A 60 -13.11 37.75 13.30
CA PRO A 60 -14.50 37.31 13.16
C PRO A 60 -15.29 38.35 12.33
N PRO A 61 -16.27 37.92 11.50
CA PRO A 61 -17.11 38.83 10.73
C PRO A 61 -17.96 39.76 11.60
#